data_AF-A0A8F7V0W1-F1
#
_entry.id   AF-A0A8F7V0W1-F1
#
_cell.length_a   1.000
_cell.length_b   1.000
_cell.length_c   1.000
_cell.angle_alpha   90.00
_cell.angle_beta   90.00
_cell.angle_gamma   90.00
#
_symmetry.space_group_name_H-M   'P 1'
#
loop_
_entity.id
_entity.type
_entity.pdbx_description
1 polymer ?
#
loop_
_entity_poly.entity_id
_entity_poly.type
_entity_poly.pdbx_seq_one_letter_code
_entity_poly.pdbx_strand_id
1 'polypeptide(L)'
;MGTLKLIQYPSQLLSLTISDIINKQNLSQLIQKSKKDNSENWEGKDWIIKNTPQQGINWIGEHPNIKAVIIKTKDGSYADDGWKNNEKTIYSYSFKAAKGIINFNDSANRVLINQPISNYPILLFTDSSNKWEFQGCFRSIDILEKAVILEKMISFPSLNDKNSDNDDVILYKNEHTEGKIKYITHMLSERNRKIIDEIKDNSQWVCDICEIKFLDKYGKNYIEAHHKIPIHTFTGEHRILKTDFALLCPNCHKAVHIYLREENLQYEEAKIKIRNILKR
;
A
#
# COMPACT_ATOMS: atom_id res chain seq x y z
N MET A 1 9.87 17.56 23.97
CA MET A 1 8.62 18.36 24.00
C MET A 1 8.26 18.68 22.56
N GLY A 2 7.03 18.39 22.15
CA GLY A 2 6.54 18.64 20.80
C GLY A 2 6.45 20.12 20.46
N THR A 3 6.77 20.50 19.22
CA THR A 3 6.64 21.89 18.75
C THR A 3 5.26 22.09 18.12
N LEU A 4 4.56 23.17 18.47
CA LEU A 4 3.32 23.53 17.77
C LEU A 4 3.68 24.04 16.37
N LYS A 5 3.21 23.35 15.33
CA LYS A 5 3.40 23.69 13.92
C LYS A 5 2.13 24.31 13.35
N LEU A 6 2.30 25.38 12.59
CA LEU A 6 1.26 25.93 11.72
C LEU A 6 1.55 25.45 10.30
N ILE A 7 0.71 24.56 9.78
CA ILE A 7 0.86 23.99 8.45
C ILE A 7 0.08 24.82 7.45
N GLN A 8 0.80 25.41 6.50
CA GLN A 8 0.23 26.20 5.43
C GLN A 8 0.09 25.40 4.14
N TYR A 9 1.05 24.52 3.81
CA TYR A 9 1.02 23.73 2.58
C TYR A 9 1.00 22.22 2.86
N PRO A 10 0.30 21.41 2.05
CA PRO A 10 0.27 19.96 2.21
C PRO A 10 1.66 19.31 2.28
N SER A 11 2.65 19.79 1.51
CA SER A 11 4.03 19.29 1.53
C SER A 11 4.70 19.39 2.90
N GLN A 12 4.36 20.41 3.69
CA GLN A 12 4.94 20.62 5.01
C GLN A 12 4.57 19.50 6.00
N LEU A 13 3.49 18.75 5.76
CA LEU A 13 3.17 17.57 6.56
C LEU A 13 4.26 16.49 6.46
N LEU A 14 5.00 16.44 5.34
CA LEU A 14 6.11 15.52 5.12
C LEU A 14 7.41 15.96 5.80
N SER A 15 7.41 17.12 6.46
CA SER A 15 8.58 17.64 7.19
C SER A 15 8.42 17.57 8.71
N LEU A 16 7.30 17.00 9.18
CA LEU A 16 7.02 16.87 10.61
C LEU A 16 7.98 15.91 11.28
N THR A 17 8.32 16.24 12.52
CA THR A 17 9.12 15.40 13.42
C THR A 17 8.22 14.82 14.51
N ILE A 18 8.59 13.64 15.03
CA ILE A 18 7.79 12.95 16.06
C ILE A 18 7.50 13.90 17.23
N SER A 19 6.26 13.83 17.70
CA SER A 19 5.66 14.71 18.71
C SER A 19 5.38 16.14 18.28
N ASP A 20 5.65 16.56 17.03
CA ASP A 20 5.12 17.83 16.52
C ASP A 20 3.59 17.86 16.64
N ILE A 21 3.06 19.04 16.96
CA ILE A 21 1.67 19.23 17.31
C ILE A 21 1.02 20.14 16.29
N ILE A 22 -0.18 19.81 15.83
CA ILE A 22 -0.98 20.65 14.93
C ILE A 22 -2.35 20.92 15.56
N ASN A 23 -2.82 22.16 15.52
CA ASN A 23 -4.19 22.46 15.94
C ASN A 23 -5.20 21.74 15.02
N LYS A 24 -6.25 21.12 15.58
CA LYS A 24 -7.27 20.41 14.77
C LYS A 24 -7.90 21.30 13.70
N GLN A 25 -8.11 22.58 14.03
CA GLN A 25 -8.62 23.58 13.09
C GLN A 25 -7.65 23.83 11.93
N ASN A 26 -6.34 23.91 12.19
CA ASN A 26 -5.35 24.14 11.14
C ASN A 26 -5.31 22.97 10.15
N LEU A 27 -5.23 21.71 10.64
CA LEU A 27 -5.27 20.55 9.74
C LEU A 27 -6.61 20.45 8.98
N SER A 28 -7.73 20.78 9.64
CA SER A 28 -9.05 20.78 9.00
C SER A 28 -9.14 21.82 7.86
N GLN A 29 -8.67 23.04 8.11
CA GLN A 29 -8.61 24.10 7.10
C GLN A 29 -7.67 23.73 5.95
N LEU A 30 -6.50 23.14 6.24
CA LEU A 30 -5.57 22.65 5.23
C LEU A 30 -6.24 21.63 4.29
N ILE A 31 -6.97 20.65 4.85
CA ILE A 31 -7.70 19.64 4.06
C ILE A 31 -8.79 20.29 3.19
N GLN A 32 -9.51 21.28 3.70
CA GLN A 32 -10.58 21.94 2.94
C GLN A 32 -10.03 22.86 1.85
N LYS A 33 -9.05 23.69 2.18
CA LYS A 33 -8.53 24.75 1.32
C LYS A 33 -7.57 24.22 0.26
N SER A 34 -6.82 23.13 0.52
CA SER A 34 -5.98 22.48 -0.50
C SER A 34 -6.74 22.03 -1.76
N LYS A 35 -8.09 21.96 -1.74
CA LYS A 35 -8.94 21.62 -2.89
C LYS A 35 -9.34 22.81 -3.76
N LYS A 36 -9.06 24.04 -3.31
CA LYS A 36 -9.48 25.27 -3.97
C LYS A 36 -8.26 25.93 -4.60
N ASP A 37 -8.25 25.94 -5.94
CA ASP A 37 -7.27 26.70 -6.73
C ASP A 37 -7.23 28.15 -6.22
N ASN A 38 -6.01 28.68 -6.01
CA ASN A 38 -5.72 30.02 -5.47
C ASN A 38 -6.05 30.25 -3.97
N SER A 39 -6.35 29.22 -3.19
CA SER A 39 -6.38 29.38 -1.72
C SER A 39 -4.97 29.55 -1.15
N GLU A 40 -4.87 30.12 0.05
CA GLU A 40 -3.60 30.27 0.80
C GLU A 40 -2.88 28.95 1.13
N ASN A 41 -3.56 27.81 0.95
CA ASN A 41 -3.05 26.46 1.20
C ASN A 41 -2.90 25.65 -0.09
N TRP A 42 -3.11 26.26 -1.25
CA TRP A 42 -2.99 25.61 -2.55
C TRP A 42 -1.51 25.44 -2.93
N GLU A 43 -1.13 24.22 -3.30
CA GLU A 43 0.24 23.87 -3.72
C GLU A 43 0.26 23.14 -5.08
N GLY A 44 -0.86 23.17 -5.81
CA GLY A 44 -1.03 22.47 -7.07
C GLY A 44 -1.89 21.21 -6.96
N LYS A 45 -2.31 20.70 -8.12
CA LYS A 45 -3.29 19.60 -8.23
C LYS A 45 -2.82 18.30 -7.57
N ASP A 46 -1.52 18.02 -7.63
CA ASP A 46 -0.91 16.82 -7.04
C ASP A 46 -0.83 16.86 -5.51
N TRP A 47 -1.10 18.02 -4.90
CA TRP A 47 -1.04 18.24 -3.45
C TRP A 47 -2.41 18.37 -2.79
N ILE A 48 -3.49 18.18 -3.56
CA ILE A 48 -4.85 18.18 -3.02
C ILE A 48 -4.98 17.08 -1.96
N ILE A 49 -5.47 17.45 -0.77
CA ILE A 49 -5.79 16.48 0.27
C ILE A 49 -7.24 16.02 0.10
N LYS A 50 -7.43 14.75 -0.27
CA LYS A 50 -8.74 14.16 -0.58
C LYS A 50 -9.46 13.71 0.70
N ASN A 51 -10.75 13.39 0.55
CA ASN A 51 -11.72 13.09 1.62
C ASN A 51 -12.05 14.29 2.53
N THR A 52 -13.05 14.17 3.40
CA THR A 52 -13.46 15.28 4.30
C THR A 52 -12.59 15.35 5.57
N PRO A 53 -12.45 16.53 6.21
CA PRO A 53 -11.64 16.68 7.42
C PRO A 53 -12.10 15.84 8.61
N GLN A 54 -13.38 15.49 8.66
CA GLN A 54 -13.97 14.70 9.75
C GLN A 54 -13.60 13.22 9.68
N GLN A 55 -13.18 12.74 8.51
CA GLN A 55 -12.81 11.34 8.31
C GLN A 55 -11.43 11.07 8.91
N GLY A 56 -11.24 9.87 9.48
CA GLY A 56 -9.95 9.46 10.04
C GLY A 56 -8.85 9.31 8.98
N ILE A 57 -9.23 8.97 7.74
CA ILE A 57 -8.30 8.75 6.63
C ILE A 57 -8.44 9.87 5.59
N ASN A 58 -7.33 10.55 5.30
CA ASN A 58 -7.16 11.44 4.16
C ASN A 58 -5.93 11.01 3.36
N TRP A 59 -5.77 11.50 2.13
CA TRP A 59 -4.57 11.24 1.33
C TRP A 59 -4.26 12.42 0.44
N ILE A 60 -2.97 12.60 0.13
CA ILE A 60 -2.44 13.70 -0.68
C ILE A 60 -2.20 13.19 -2.10
N GLY A 61 -2.76 13.90 -3.07
CA GLY A 61 -2.67 13.55 -4.49
C GLY A 61 -3.75 12.57 -4.94
N GLU A 62 -3.53 11.95 -6.08
CA GLU A 62 -4.49 11.07 -6.74
C GLU A 62 -3.76 9.91 -7.42
N HIS A 63 -4.43 8.76 -7.51
CA HIS A 63 -3.84 7.57 -8.13
C HIS A 63 -3.44 7.86 -9.59
N PRO A 64 -2.27 7.38 -10.06
CA PRO A 64 -1.31 6.51 -9.37
C PRO A 64 -0.33 7.23 -8.42
N ASN A 65 -0.35 8.57 -8.40
CA ASN A 65 0.64 9.42 -7.74
C ASN A 65 0.17 9.90 -6.36
N ILE A 66 -0.05 8.96 -5.43
CA ILE A 66 -0.31 9.30 -4.02
C ILE A 66 1.00 9.69 -3.35
N LYS A 67 1.03 10.85 -2.69
CA LYS A 67 2.23 11.37 -2.00
C LYS A 67 2.33 10.94 -0.54
N ALA A 68 1.19 10.84 0.14
CA ALA A 68 1.09 10.36 1.52
C ALA A 68 -0.36 10.06 1.90
N VAL A 69 -0.53 9.24 2.93
CA VAL A 69 -1.80 9.05 3.63
C VAL A 69 -1.72 9.71 4.99
N ILE A 70 -2.81 10.32 5.45
CA ILE A 70 -2.94 10.92 6.77
C ILE A 70 -3.96 10.09 7.53
N ILE A 71 -3.53 9.50 8.65
CA ILE A 71 -4.40 8.84 9.62
C ILE A 71 -4.53 9.73 10.84
N LYS A 72 -5.76 10.05 11.21
CA LYS A 72 -6.10 10.70 12.48
C LYS A 72 -6.94 9.72 13.28
N THR A 73 -6.48 9.38 14.47
CA THR A 73 -7.18 8.46 15.35
C THR A 73 -7.31 9.04 16.76
N LYS A 74 -8.42 8.70 17.41
CA LYS A 74 -8.68 8.99 18.81
C LYS A 74 -8.74 7.67 19.54
N ASP A 75 -8.07 7.57 20.68
CA ASP A 75 -8.08 6.36 21.50
C ASP A 75 -9.51 5.89 21.77
N GLY A 76 -9.75 4.60 21.51
CA GLY A 76 -11.05 3.96 21.67
C GLY A 76 -12.07 4.24 20.56
N SER A 77 -11.69 4.83 19.42
CA SER A 77 -12.61 5.01 18.27
C SER A 77 -13.06 3.68 17.67
N TYR A 78 -12.16 2.70 17.65
CA TYR A 78 -12.42 1.31 17.29
C TYR A 78 -11.73 0.40 18.29
N ALA A 79 -12.30 -0.79 18.54
CA ALA A 79 -11.75 -1.74 19.50
C ALA A 79 -10.36 -2.28 19.08
N ASP A 80 -10.10 -2.32 17.76
CA ASP A 80 -8.87 -2.88 17.20
C ASP A 80 -7.75 -1.83 17.02
N ASP A 81 -8.02 -0.55 17.31
CA ASP A 81 -7.06 0.55 17.19
C ASP A 81 -6.10 0.59 18.38
N GLY A 82 -4.81 0.77 18.11
CA GLY A 82 -3.84 1.06 19.15
C GLY A 82 -2.43 0.55 18.90
N TRP A 83 -1.53 0.95 19.81
CA TRP A 83 -0.15 0.47 19.84
C TRP A 83 -0.12 -1.02 20.18
N LYS A 84 0.66 -1.79 19.42
CA LYS A 84 0.86 -3.24 19.64
C LYS A 84 2.12 -3.54 20.45
N ASN A 85 2.94 -2.53 20.74
CA ASN A 85 4.15 -2.64 21.54
C ASN A 85 4.44 -1.36 22.35
N ASN A 86 5.25 -1.51 23.39
CA ASN A 86 5.57 -0.43 24.33
C ASN A 86 6.46 0.65 23.69
N GLU A 87 7.29 0.28 22.72
CA GLU A 87 8.18 1.21 22.00
C GLU A 87 7.41 2.11 21.02
N LYS A 88 6.09 1.90 20.87
CA LYS A 88 5.21 2.62 19.94
C LYS A 88 5.76 2.60 18.50
N THR A 89 6.25 1.44 18.06
CA THR A 89 6.73 1.25 16.68
C THR A 89 5.75 0.47 15.82
N ILE A 90 4.76 -0.21 16.42
CA ILE A 90 3.72 -0.96 15.70
C ILE A 90 2.35 -0.44 16.12
N TYR A 91 1.52 -0.05 15.16
CA TYR A 91 0.18 0.47 15.37
C TYR A 91 -0.84 -0.33 14.56
N SER A 92 -1.98 -0.70 15.15
CA SER A 92 -3.12 -1.27 14.42
C SER A 92 -4.14 -0.18 14.18
N TYR A 93 -4.58 -0.05 12.94
CA TYR A 93 -5.59 0.92 12.56
C TYR A 93 -6.74 0.25 11.81
N SER A 94 -7.95 0.41 12.30
CA SER A 94 -9.16 -0.20 11.77
C SER A 94 -9.54 0.40 10.42
N PHE A 95 -9.99 -0.44 9.50
CA PHE A 95 -10.56 0.04 8.25
C PHE A 95 -11.84 0.82 8.51
N LYS A 96 -12.11 1.77 7.62
CA LYS A 96 -13.39 2.49 7.60
C LYS A 96 -14.51 1.48 7.36
N ALA A 97 -15.44 1.43 8.30
CA ALA A 97 -16.66 0.62 8.22
C ALA A 97 -17.91 1.52 8.26
N ALA A 98 -18.95 1.11 7.53
CA ALA A 98 -20.27 1.71 7.63
C ALA A 98 -21.24 0.66 8.17
N LYS A 99 -21.90 0.96 9.30
CA LYS A 99 -22.78 -0.01 10.01
C LYS A 99 -22.10 -1.36 10.30
N GLY A 100 -20.80 -1.33 10.62
CA GLY A 100 -20.01 -2.53 10.89
C GLY A 100 -19.51 -3.32 9.67
N ILE A 101 -19.89 -2.91 8.46
CA ILE A 101 -19.44 -3.54 7.22
C ILE A 101 -18.27 -2.75 6.63
N ILE A 102 -17.16 -3.44 6.36
CA ILE A 102 -15.98 -2.85 5.72
C ILE A 102 -16.12 -3.01 4.20
N ASN A 103 -16.00 -1.89 3.49
CA ASN A 103 -15.90 -1.89 2.04
C ASN A 103 -14.43 -1.65 1.64
N PHE A 104 -13.73 -2.71 1.22
CA PHE A 104 -12.34 -2.62 0.78
C PHE A 104 -12.16 -1.81 -0.52
N ASN A 105 -13.23 -1.59 -1.29
CA ASN A 105 -13.22 -0.75 -2.48
C ASN A 105 -13.46 0.74 -2.20
N ASP A 106 -13.81 1.12 -0.96
CA ASP A 106 -13.89 2.54 -0.55
C ASP A 106 -12.52 3.21 -0.72
N SER A 107 -12.49 4.41 -1.31
CA SER A 107 -11.23 5.11 -1.61
C SER A 107 -10.32 5.29 -0.39
N ALA A 108 -10.88 5.47 0.82
CA ALA A 108 -10.10 5.59 2.04
C ALA A 108 -9.43 4.27 2.45
N ASN A 109 -10.14 3.14 2.32
CA ASN A 109 -9.55 1.83 2.59
C ASN A 109 -8.54 1.45 1.50
N ARG A 110 -8.83 1.76 0.23
CA ARG A 110 -7.95 1.47 -0.91
C ARG A 110 -6.57 2.11 -0.78
N VAL A 111 -6.47 3.34 -0.26
CA VAL A 111 -5.15 3.99 -0.08
C VAL A 111 -4.34 3.36 1.06
N LEU A 112 -4.94 2.66 2.01
CA LEU A 112 -4.19 1.88 3.00
C LEU A 112 -3.76 0.53 2.41
N ILE A 113 -4.68 -0.13 1.72
CA ILE A 113 -4.51 -1.42 1.04
C ILE A 113 -3.41 -1.38 -0.02
N ASN A 114 -3.38 -0.33 -0.84
CA ASN A 114 -2.42 -0.19 -1.93
C ASN A 114 -1.09 0.39 -1.50
N GLN A 115 -0.95 0.82 -0.24
CA GLN A 115 0.29 1.48 0.20
C GLN A 115 1.53 0.62 -0.06
N PRO A 116 1.56 -0.69 0.21
CA PRO A 116 2.75 -1.51 -0.06
C PRO A 116 3.18 -1.56 -1.54
N ILE A 117 2.27 -1.24 -2.47
CA ILE A 117 2.54 -1.23 -3.91
C ILE A 117 3.28 0.05 -4.32
N SER A 118 2.85 1.20 -3.77
CA SER A 118 3.35 2.53 -4.16
C SER A 118 4.33 3.15 -3.14
N ASN A 119 4.46 2.54 -1.95
CA ASN A 119 5.40 2.89 -0.89
C ASN A 119 5.38 4.35 -0.41
N TYR A 120 4.24 5.04 -0.49
CA TYR A 120 4.07 6.36 0.13
C TYR A 120 3.94 6.26 1.66
N PRO A 121 4.40 7.27 2.42
CA PRO A 121 4.31 7.26 3.87
C PRO A 121 2.87 7.43 4.38
N ILE A 122 2.58 6.75 5.50
CA ILE A 122 1.38 6.95 6.29
C ILE A 122 1.74 7.83 7.49
N LEU A 123 1.19 9.04 7.53
CA LEU A 123 1.37 10.01 8.60
C LEU A 123 0.34 9.75 9.70
N LEU A 124 0.79 9.23 10.85
CA LEU A 124 -0.10 8.90 11.97
C LEU A 124 -0.21 10.08 12.94
N PHE A 125 -1.44 10.49 13.23
CA PHE A 125 -1.79 11.50 14.22
C PHE A 125 -2.72 10.93 15.27
N THR A 126 -2.39 11.17 16.55
CA THR A 126 -3.24 10.80 17.68
C THR A 126 -3.89 12.02 18.29
N ASP A 127 -5.11 11.84 18.77
CA ASP A 127 -5.91 12.88 19.42
C ASP A 127 -5.26 13.35 20.73
N SER A 128 -5.09 14.66 20.88
CA SER A 128 -4.69 15.30 22.13
C SER A 128 -5.59 16.51 22.38
N SER A 129 -6.84 16.24 22.76
CA SER A 129 -7.88 17.24 23.04
C SER A 129 -8.19 18.16 21.85
N ASN A 130 -7.65 19.38 21.79
CA ASN A 130 -7.87 20.31 20.67
C ASN A 130 -6.76 20.25 19.60
N LYS A 131 -5.83 19.32 19.75
CA LYS A 131 -4.64 19.17 18.90
C LYS A 131 -4.54 17.74 18.36
N TRP A 132 -3.78 17.62 17.28
CA TRP A 132 -3.25 16.36 16.75
C TRP A 132 -1.77 16.31 17.10
N GLU A 133 -1.32 15.19 17.67
CA GLU A 133 0.09 14.92 17.88
C GLU A 133 0.59 13.97 16.81
N PHE A 134 1.65 14.33 16.09
CA PHE A 134 2.27 13.51 15.07
C PHE A 134 3.11 12.39 15.69
N GLN A 135 2.76 11.14 15.42
CA GLN A 135 3.42 9.97 15.97
C GLN A 135 4.54 9.42 15.08
N GLY A 136 4.67 9.96 13.86
CA GLY A 136 5.69 9.58 12.89
C GLY A 136 5.11 9.10 11.55
N CYS A 137 6.02 8.72 10.68
CA CYS A 137 5.72 8.07 9.40
C CYS A 137 5.66 6.56 9.60
N PHE A 138 4.72 5.91 8.93
CA PHE A 138 4.47 4.49 9.02
C PHE A 138 4.35 3.87 7.63
N ARG A 139 4.54 2.55 7.58
CA ARG A 139 4.20 1.71 6.44
C ARG A 139 3.29 0.57 6.87
N SER A 140 2.40 0.12 5.99
CA SER A 140 1.61 -1.10 6.17
C SER A 140 2.52 -2.33 6.05
N ILE A 141 2.42 -3.22 7.04
CA ILE A 141 3.17 -4.49 7.09
C ILE A 141 2.27 -5.73 7.10
N ASP A 142 1.00 -5.59 7.47
CA ASP A 142 0.01 -6.66 7.41
C ASP A 142 -1.40 -6.07 7.26
N ILE A 143 -2.32 -6.85 6.68
CA ILE A 143 -3.72 -6.49 6.50
C ILE A 143 -4.58 -7.61 7.05
N LEU A 144 -5.27 -7.30 8.14
CA LEU A 144 -6.21 -8.17 8.83
C LEU A 144 -7.62 -7.97 8.27
N GLU A 145 -8.56 -8.81 8.71
CA GLU A 145 -9.97 -8.73 8.32
C GLU A 145 -10.57 -7.34 8.62
N LYS A 146 -10.16 -6.70 9.73
CA LYS A 146 -10.76 -5.45 10.20
C LYS A 146 -9.81 -4.26 10.28
N ALA A 147 -8.50 -4.49 10.15
CA ALA A 147 -7.49 -3.48 10.42
C ALA A 147 -6.24 -3.67 9.55
N VAL A 148 -5.46 -2.61 9.42
CA VAL A 148 -4.10 -2.64 8.88
C VAL A 148 -3.11 -2.54 10.03
N ILE A 149 -2.04 -3.35 9.98
CA ILE A 149 -0.90 -3.25 10.88
C ILE A 149 0.16 -2.35 10.25
N LEU A 150 0.57 -1.35 11.00
CA LEU A 150 1.48 -0.29 10.61
C LEU A 150 2.78 -0.39 11.40
N GLU A 151 3.92 -0.26 10.72
CA GLU A 151 5.24 -0.20 11.31
C GLU A 151 5.84 1.21 11.12
N LYS A 152 6.39 1.78 12.17
CA LYS A 152 7.03 3.09 12.15
C LYS A 152 8.29 3.06 11.31
N MET A 153 8.44 4.05 10.45
CA MET A 153 9.61 4.26 9.61
C MET A 153 10.69 5.00 10.41
N ILE A 154 11.94 4.52 10.33
CA ILE A 154 13.10 5.11 11.02
C ILE A 154 13.65 6.31 10.22
N SER A 155 13.37 6.39 8.92
CA SER A 155 13.69 7.51 8.03
C SER A 155 12.54 7.75 7.03
N PHE A 156 12.36 9.02 6.60
CA PHE A 156 11.48 9.32 5.48
C PHE A 156 12.02 8.63 4.21
N PRO A 157 11.15 8.08 3.34
CA PRO A 157 11.57 7.77 1.99
C PRO A 157 11.87 9.12 1.33
N SER A 158 13.14 9.41 1.07
CA SER A 158 13.56 10.62 0.36
C SER A 158 12.68 10.77 -0.88
N LEU A 159 12.04 11.94 -1.05
CA LEU A 159 11.23 12.23 -2.24
C LEU A 159 12.05 12.31 -3.55
N ASN A 160 13.31 11.87 -3.53
CA ASN A 160 14.21 11.75 -4.67
C ASN A 160 14.88 10.37 -4.81
N ASP A 161 14.53 9.35 -4.01
CA ASP A 161 15.06 7.99 -4.21
C ASP A 161 14.25 7.22 -5.25
N LYS A 162 14.45 7.58 -6.53
CA LYS A 162 14.40 6.59 -7.60
C LYS A 162 15.69 5.76 -7.48
N ASN A 163 15.61 4.64 -6.78
CA ASN A 163 16.54 3.48 -6.70
C ASN A 163 16.89 3.08 -5.26
N SER A 164 16.23 2.01 -4.77
CA SER A 164 16.76 0.92 -3.91
C SER A 164 15.54 0.28 -3.19
N ASP A 165 15.04 -0.91 -3.54
CA ASP A 165 15.69 -2.22 -3.54
C ASP A 165 17.21 -2.20 -3.56
N ASN A 166 17.79 -1.97 -2.39
CA ASN A 166 19.08 -2.54 -2.03
C ASN A 166 18.91 -3.17 -0.65
N ASP A 167 19.19 -4.46 -0.62
CA ASP A 167 19.76 -5.10 0.55
C ASP A 167 20.78 -4.14 1.19
N ASP A 168 20.44 -3.67 2.38
CA ASP A 168 21.34 -3.39 3.48
C ASP A 168 22.84 -3.57 3.18
N VAL A 169 23.54 -2.49 2.82
CA VAL A 169 24.95 -2.35 3.21
C VAL A 169 24.96 -1.89 4.66
N ILE A 170 24.69 -2.83 5.56
CA ILE A 170 24.87 -2.67 7.00
C ILE A 170 26.37 -2.54 7.28
N LEU A 171 26.77 -1.40 7.84
CA LEU A 171 28.00 -1.34 8.63
C LEU A 171 27.84 -2.30 9.81
N TYR A 172 28.64 -3.37 9.82
CA TYR A 172 28.61 -4.46 10.79
C TYR A 172 28.51 -3.98 12.26
N LYS A 173 27.32 -4.16 12.84
CA LYS A 173 27.18 -4.60 14.23
C LYS A 173 26.52 -5.98 14.19
N ASN A 174 27.33 -7.01 14.41
CA ASN A 174 26.99 -8.42 14.30
C ASN A 174 26.05 -8.89 15.41
N GLU A 175 24.78 -8.52 15.34
CA GLU A 175 23.71 -9.24 16.03
C GLU A 175 22.50 -9.35 15.09
N HIS A 176 22.24 -10.55 14.61
CA HIS A 176 21.05 -10.87 13.80
C HIS A 176 20.15 -11.79 14.62
N THR A 177 18.90 -11.39 14.80
CA THR A 177 17.85 -12.26 15.35
C THR A 177 16.98 -12.76 14.21
N GLU A 178 17.03 -14.07 13.96
CA GLU A 178 16.13 -14.78 13.07
C GLU A 178 14.91 -15.34 13.84
N GLY A 179 13.81 -15.67 13.15
CA GLY A 179 12.63 -16.29 13.77
C GLY A 179 11.43 -15.38 14.03
N LYS A 180 11.45 -14.12 13.56
CA LYS A 180 10.21 -13.32 13.50
C LYS A 180 9.25 -13.93 12.50
N ILE A 181 8.08 -14.33 12.98
CA ILE A 181 7.00 -14.83 12.14
C ILE A 181 6.44 -13.67 11.31
N LYS A 182 6.83 -13.62 10.03
CA LYS A 182 6.18 -12.79 9.01
C LYS A 182 4.94 -13.53 8.53
N TYR A 183 3.76 -13.06 8.92
CA TYR A 183 2.54 -13.45 8.23
C TYR A 183 2.40 -12.58 6.99
N ILE A 184 2.75 -13.15 5.82
CA ILE A 184 2.45 -12.54 4.53
C ILE A 184 1.04 -12.97 4.17
N THR A 185 0.07 -12.10 4.37
CA THR A 185 -1.29 -12.31 3.84
C THR A 185 -1.36 -11.81 2.40
N HIS A 186 -1.84 -12.69 1.51
CA HIS A 186 -2.19 -12.33 0.13
C HIS A 186 -3.37 -11.36 0.16
N MET A 187 -3.17 -10.15 -0.37
CA MET A 187 -4.25 -9.18 -0.51
C MET A 187 -5.33 -9.67 -1.47
N LEU A 188 -6.52 -9.90 -0.90
CA LEU A 188 -7.76 -10.22 -1.58
C LEU A 188 -8.37 -8.94 -2.18
N SER A 189 -8.12 -8.71 -3.46
CA SER A 189 -9.26 -8.38 -4.32
C SER A 189 -10.23 -9.57 -4.22
N GLU A 190 -11.55 -9.38 -4.24
CA GLU A 190 -12.50 -10.48 -4.43
C GLU A 190 -12.22 -11.15 -5.79
N ARG A 191 -11.21 -12.00 -5.81
CA ARG A 191 -10.92 -12.93 -6.87
C ARG A 191 -11.89 -14.06 -6.64
N ASN A 192 -12.75 -14.31 -7.62
CA ASN A 192 -13.60 -15.49 -7.57
C ASN A 192 -12.69 -16.73 -7.54
N ARG A 193 -12.42 -17.25 -6.34
CA ARG A 193 -11.51 -18.37 -6.10
C ARG A 193 -11.93 -19.59 -6.94
N LYS A 194 -13.23 -19.75 -7.18
CA LYS A 194 -13.76 -20.81 -8.06
C LYS A 194 -13.21 -20.71 -9.49
N ILE A 195 -13.10 -19.52 -10.06
CA ILE A 195 -12.55 -19.33 -11.41
C ILE A 195 -11.05 -19.66 -11.43
N ILE A 196 -10.30 -19.25 -10.40
CA ILE A 196 -8.86 -19.54 -10.32
C ILE A 196 -8.63 -21.05 -10.14
N ASP A 197 -9.38 -21.69 -9.25
CA ASP A 197 -9.29 -23.13 -9.02
C ASP A 197 -9.69 -23.89 -10.29
N GLU A 198 -10.78 -23.48 -10.97
CA GLU A 198 -11.20 -24.07 -12.26
C GLU A 198 -10.17 -23.88 -13.37
N ILE A 199 -9.49 -22.72 -13.46
CA ILE A 199 -8.41 -22.50 -14.43
C ILE A 199 -7.24 -23.43 -14.13
N LYS A 200 -6.84 -23.57 -12.86
CA LYS A 200 -5.70 -24.40 -12.47
C LYS A 200 -5.98 -25.89 -12.69
N ASP A 201 -7.15 -26.35 -12.28
CA ASP A 201 -7.56 -27.76 -12.41
C ASP A 201 -7.67 -28.20 -13.87
N ASN A 202 -8.05 -27.29 -14.77
CA ASN A 202 -8.09 -27.55 -16.21
C ASN A 202 -6.80 -27.20 -16.95
N SER A 203 -5.72 -26.84 -16.23
CA SER A 203 -4.42 -26.52 -16.83
C SER A 203 -3.45 -27.68 -16.75
N GLN A 204 -2.37 -27.60 -17.54
CA GLN A 204 -1.25 -28.54 -17.42
C GLN A 204 -0.22 -28.15 -16.35
N TRP A 205 -0.51 -27.13 -15.53
CA TRP A 205 0.42 -26.61 -14.51
C TRP A 205 1.76 -26.17 -15.10
N VAL A 206 1.71 -25.55 -16.29
CA VAL A 206 2.86 -25.07 -17.05
C VAL A 206 2.91 -23.54 -16.96
N CYS A 207 4.11 -23.00 -16.70
CA CYS A 207 4.32 -21.55 -16.74
C CYS A 207 4.25 -21.00 -18.17
N ASP A 208 3.43 -19.97 -18.38
CA ASP A 208 3.26 -19.29 -19.68
C ASP A 208 4.50 -18.51 -20.17
N ILE A 209 5.56 -18.42 -19.34
CA ILE A 209 6.82 -17.75 -19.69
C ILE A 209 7.94 -18.77 -19.87
N CYS A 210 8.32 -19.45 -18.79
CA CYS A 210 9.48 -20.36 -18.80
C CYS A 210 9.14 -21.80 -19.17
N GLU A 211 7.87 -22.11 -19.43
CA GLU A 211 7.40 -23.42 -19.92
C GLU A 211 7.72 -24.60 -18.99
N ILE A 212 8.13 -24.32 -17.75
CA ILE A 212 8.31 -25.33 -16.72
C ILE A 212 6.95 -25.91 -16.35
N LYS A 213 6.83 -27.23 -16.46
CA LYS A 213 5.74 -28.03 -15.90
C LYS A 213 6.05 -28.40 -14.45
N PHE A 214 5.19 -27.96 -13.54
CA PHE A 214 5.46 -28.07 -12.10
C PHE A 214 5.39 -29.49 -11.58
N LEU A 215 4.47 -30.29 -12.11
CA LEU A 215 4.39 -31.71 -11.76
C LEU A 215 5.68 -32.45 -12.11
N ASP A 216 6.26 -32.16 -13.27
CA ASP A 216 7.44 -32.86 -13.76
C ASP A 216 8.70 -32.39 -13.02
N LYS A 217 8.80 -31.08 -12.72
CA LYS A 217 9.98 -30.51 -12.05
C LYS A 217 9.98 -30.70 -10.54
N TYR A 218 8.82 -30.62 -9.89
CA TYR A 218 8.70 -30.56 -8.43
C TYR A 218 7.80 -31.65 -7.84
N GLY A 219 7.13 -32.47 -8.65
CA GLY A 219 6.20 -33.51 -8.17
C GLY A 219 4.93 -32.95 -7.51
N LYS A 220 4.68 -31.64 -7.64
CA LYS A 220 3.57 -30.93 -6.98
C LYS A 220 2.93 -29.94 -7.93
N ASN A 221 1.60 -29.89 -7.89
CA ASN A 221 0.81 -28.90 -8.62
C ASN A 221 0.74 -27.61 -7.83
N TYR A 222 1.55 -26.61 -8.21
CA TYR A 222 1.43 -25.26 -7.68
C TYR A 222 1.82 -24.25 -8.75
N ILE A 223 0.98 -23.26 -9.00
CA ILE A 223 1.24 -22.18 -9.96
C ILE A 223 0.41 -20.96 -9.57
N GLU A 224 0.86 -19.77 -9.93
CA GLU A 224 0.22 -18.50 -9.58
C GLU A 224 -0.58 -17.98 -10.78
N ALA A 225 -1.77 -17.42 -10.53
CA ALA A 225 -2.60 -16.80 -11.55
C ALA A 225 -2.38 -15.28 -11.57
N HIS A 226 -1.92 -14.77 -12.70
CA HIS A 226 -1.67 -13.35 -12.96
C HIS A 226 -2.77 -12.81 -13.88
N HIS A 227 -3.36 -11.65 -13.57
CA HIS A 227 -4.30 -11.01 -14.50
C HIS A 227 -3.51 -10.27 -15.57
N LYS A 228 -3.75 -10.58 -16.85
CA LYS A 228 -3.09 -9.91 -17.97
C LYS A 228 -3.49 -8.44 -18.08
N ILE A 229 -4.74 -8.15 -17.74
CA ILE A 229 -5.27 -6.79 -17.62
C ILE A 229 -5.42 -6.51 -16.12
N PRO A 230 -4.76 -5.48 -15.58
CA PRO A 230 -4.88 -5.16 -14.17
C PRO A 230 -6.33 -4.85 -13.78
N ILE A 231 -6.84 -5.50 -12.74
CA ILE A 231 -8.25 -5.39 -12.28
C ILE A 231 -8.69 -3.92 -12.07
N HIS A 232 -7.77 -3.05 -11.68
CA HIS A 232 -8.04 -1.63 -11.43
C HIS A 232 -8.37 -0.81 -12.69
N THR A 233 -8.21 -1.39 -13.89
CA THR A 233 -8.58 -0.76 -15.17
C THR A 233 -10.06 -0.97 -15.53
N PHE A 234 -10.76 -1.88 -14.84
CA PHE A 234 -12.18 -2.12 -15.09
C PHE A 234 -13.05 -1.09 -14.37
N THR A 235 -13.99 -0.48 -15.09
CA THR A 235 -15.03 0.40 -14.51
C THR A 235 -16.35 -0.37 -14.41
N GLY A 236 -16.72 -0.82 -13.21
CA GLY A 236 -17.98 -1.54 -12.94
C GLY A 236 -17.83 -3.07 -12.83
N GLU A 237 -18.96 -3.78 -12.83
CA GLU A 237 -18.96 -5.25 -12.91
C GLU A 237 -18.35 -5.69 -14.25
N HIS A 238 -17.21 -6.38 -14.19
CA HIS A 238 -16.56 -6.93 -15.37
C HIS A 238 -16.70 -8.46 -15.38
N ARG A 239 -17.21 -9.01 -16.48
CA ARG A 239 -17.22 -10.45 -16.68
C ARG A 239 -15.78 -10.91 -16.93
N ILE A 240 -15.22 -11.66 -15.98
CA ILE A 240 -13.87 -12.20 -16.09
C ILE A 240 -13.93 -13.50 -16.92
N LEU A 241 -13.02 -13.64 -17.88
CA LEU A 241 -12.83 -14.85 -18.68
C LEU A 241 -11.55 -15.58 -18.27
N LYS A 242 -11.48 -16.89 -18.54
CA LYS A 242 -10.28 -17.69 -18.29
C LYS A 242 -9.04 -17.15 -19.04
N THR A 243 -9.27 -16.54 -20.20
CA THR A 243 -8.24 -15.92 -21.06
C THR A 243 -7.62 -14.65 -20.48
N ASP A 244 -8.25 -14.05 -19.47
CA ASP A 244 -7.75 -12.84 -18.81
C ASP A 244 -6.59 -13.13 -17.84
N PHE A 245 -6.28 -14.42 -17.65
CA PHE A 245 -5.23 -14.88 -16.76
C PHE A 245 -4.05 -15.50 -17.52
N ALA A 246 -2.88 -15.35 -16.93
CA ALA A 246 -1.70 -16.15 -17.24
C ALA A 246 -1.31 -16.98 -16.01
N LEU A 247 -0.95 -18.24 -16.22
CA LEU A 247 -0.39 -19.09 -15.19
C LEU A 247 1.13 -18.95 -15.17
N LEU A 248 1.69 -18.52 -14.05
CA LEU A 248 3.09 -18.17 -13.91
C LEU A 248 3.73 -18.88 -12.72
N CYS A 249 5.00 -19.26 -12.86
CA CYS A 249 5.80 -19.66 -11.70
C CYS A 249 6.06 -18.45 -10.79
N PRO A 250 6.32 -18.64 -9.49
CA PRO A 250 6.60 -17.54 -8.56
C PRO A 250 7.69 -16.57 -9.07
N ASN A 251 8.73 -17.12 -9.71
CA ASN A 251 9.84 -16.33 -10.25
C ASN A 251 9.42 -15.47 -11.45
N CYS A 252 8.74 -16.07 -12.44
CA CYS A 252 8.27 -15.34 -13.62
C CYS A 252 7.17 -14.35 -13.26
N HIS A 253 6.31 -14.69 -12.29
CA HIS A 253 5.28 -13.78 -11.81
C HIS A 253 5.87 -12.54 -11.17
N LYS A 254 6.89 -12.70 -10.30
CA LYS A 254 7.63 -11.58 -9.73
C LYS A 254 8.34 -10.76 -10.82
N ALA A 255 9.01 -11.43 -11.77
CA ALA A 255 9.67 -10.75 -12.88
C ALA A 255 8.70 -9.92 -13.74
N VAL A 256 7.53 -10.46 -14.08
CA VAL A 256 6.47 -9.72 -14.80
C VAL A 256 6.08 -8.47 -14.02
N HIS A 257 5.83 -8.57 -12.71
CA HIS A 257 5.49 -7.39 -11.91
C HIS A 257 6.60 -6.33 -11.88
N ILE A 258 7.88 -6.73 -11.94
CA ILE A 258 9.01 -5.82 -12.04
C ILE A 258 8.98 -5.09 -13.40
N TYR A 259 8.89 -5.83 -14.51
CA TYR A 259 8.86 -5.23 -15.86
C TYR A 259 7.64 -4.32 -16.10
N LEU A 260 6.46 -4.72 -15.62
CA LEU A 260 5.25 -3.88 -15.66
C LEU A 260 5.45 -2.56 -14.91
N ARG A 261 6.17 -2.58 -13.78
CA ARG A 261 6.40 -1.39 -12.93
C ARG A 261 7.48 -0.49 -13.50
N GLU A 262 8.64 -1.05 -13.84
CA GLU A 262 9.83 -0.29 -14.21
C GLU A 262 9.75 0.27 -15.63
N GLU A 263 9.10 -0.47 -16.52
CA GLU A 263 9.08 -0.16 -17.95
C GLU A 263 7.67 0.14 -18.47
N ASN A 264 6.66 0.15 -17.58
CA ASN A 264 5.26 0.41 -17.94
C ASN A 264 4.74 -0.52 -19.06
N LEU A 265 5.24 -1.76 -19.09
CA LEU A 265 4.88 -2.75 -20.09
C LEU A 265 3.54 -3.40 -19.79
N GLN A 266 2.83 -3.81 -20.84
CA GLN A 266 1.74 -4.77 -20.72
C GLN A 266 2.26 -6.20 -20.55
N TYR A 267 1.40 -7.09 -20.07
CA TYR A 267 1.76 -8.49 -19.80
C TYR A 267 2.46 -9.18 -20.99
N GLU A 268 1.91 -9.05 -22.20
CA GLU A 268 2.47 -9.74 -23.38
C GLU A 268 3.86 -9.19 -23.76
N GLU A 269 4.11 -7.90 -23.56
CA GLU A 269 5.42 -7.27 -23.81
C GLU A 269 6.47 -7.76 -22.81
N ALA A 270 6.11 -7.78 -21.52
CA ALA A 270 6.97 -8.32 -20.46
C ALA A 270 7.27 -9.80 -20.67
N LYS A 271 6.26 -10.58 -21.07
CA LYS A 271 6.40 -12.02 -21.40
C LYS A 271 7.41 -12.25 -22.53
N ILE A 272 7.30 -11.51 -23.63
CA ILE A 272 8.25 -11.62 -24.76
C ILE A 272 9.67 -11.29 -24.29
N LYS A 273 9.82 -10.20 -23.52
CA LYS A 273 11.12 -9.77 -23.02
C LYS A 273 11.78 -10.80 -22.10
N ILE A 274 11.05 -11.31 -21.12
CA ILE A 274 11.55 -12.32 -20.19
C ILE A 274 11.90 -13.62 -20.95
N ARG A 275 11.06 -14.05 -21.89
CA ARG A 275 11.33 -15.24 -22.73
C ARG A 275 12.62 -15.09 -23.54
N ASN A 276 12.87 -13.92 -24.11
CA ASN A 276 14.09 -13.68 -24.87
C ASN A 276 15.36 -13.75 -24.00
N ILE A 277 15.25 -13.39 -22.73
CA ILE A 277 16.36 -13.51 -21.77
C ILE A 277 16.58 -14.98 -21.38
N LEU A 278 15.50 -15.73 -21.13
CA LEU A 278 15.58 -17.14 -20.72
C LEU A 278 15.99 -18.11 -21.84
N LYS A 279 15.87 -17.69 -23.10
CA LYS A 279 16.29 -18.47 -24.28
C LYS A 279 17.77 -18.26 -24.67
N ARG A 280 18.51 -17.43 -23.91
CA ARG A 280 19.97 -17.29 -24.01
C ARG A 280 20.66 -18.19 -23.01
#